data_AF-A0AAV5GVG8-F1
#
_entry.id   AF-A0AAV5GVG8-F1
#
_cell.length_a   1.000
_cell.length_b   1.000
_cell.length_c   1.000
_cell.angle_alpha   90.00
_cell.angle_beta   90.00
_cell.angle_gamma   90.00
#
_symmetry.space_group_name_H-M   'P 1'
#
loop_
_entity.id
_entity.type
_entity.pdbx_description
1 polymer ?
#
loop_
_entity_poly.entity_id
_entity_poly.type
_entity_poly.pdbx_seq_one_letter_code
_entity_poly.pdbx_strand_id
1 'polypeptide(L)'
;MDAPFEWEEETKVVDPKVYADAAKQGIVTCLAFGTKIPKKWANKDGTVFGGIKVEEWDGFHDMILIDELHRNGSLGVGQGLFGGLQIGCPPIYHFGSQELQDRVLPEILSGQKRVCLAITEPEAGSDVKNLSTEAVLSPDGKKFIVNGVKKWITNGIYSDYFTTAVRTSGKPGETKGISFLLIPNGEGVTRRRMQMSGQHCAGTTYLTFEDVEVPVENLIGEKDQGFKMIMNNFRHERLMIAIVAQRLARVAIEDSLAYAARRKVFGKRLIDSEVIRNKFAHMARVTEAQQAWLESIIYASDRLPHDVANARLGGTTALLKAHTSITLELVAREAVQVLGGIGHTKGGQGERVERIRRDVKGVAIPGGSEEIMLDNGIKQEIRLALGLGAKL
;
A
#
# COMPACT_ATOMS: atom_id res chain seq x y z
N MET A 1 -5.52 -26.75 -5.78
CA MET A 1 -5.73 -25.76 -4.71
C MET A 1 -5.63 -24.39 -5.35
N ASP A 2 -6.44 -23.43 -4.94
CA ASP A 2 -6.35 -22.07 -5.47
C ASP A 2 -5.03 -21.46 -5.03
N ALA A 3 -4.25 -20.89 -5.97
CA ALA A 3 -2.91 -20.36 -5.72
C ALA A 3 -2.81 -19.41 -4.48
N PRO A 4 -3.81 -18.55 -4.19
CA PRO A 4 -3.78 -17.72 -2.98
C PRO A 4 -3.76 -18.50 -1.67
N PHE A 5 -4.43 -19.66 -1.57
CA PHE A 5 -4.40 -20.49 -0.37
C PHE A 5 -3.00 -21.04 -0.12
N GLU A 6 -2.43 -21.66 -1.15
CA GLU A 6 -1.10 -22.28 -1.11
C GLU A 6 -0.02 -21.24 -0.77
N TRP A 7 -0.11 -20.03 -1.34
CA TRP A 7 0.85 -18.97 -1.06
C TRP A 7 0.73 -18.39 0.35
N GLU A 8 -0.48 -18.27 0.88
CA GLU A 8 -0.66 -17.70 2.23
C GLU A 8 -0.41 -18.70 3.34
N GLU A 9 -0.89 -19.94 3.21
CA GLU A 9 -0.92 -20.88 4.33
C GLU A 9 0.22 -21.91 4.28
N GLU A 10 0.68 -22.29 3.09
CA GLU A 10 1.66 -23.36 2.93
C GLU A 10 3.07 -22.81 2.65
N THR A 11 3.24 -22.10 1.55
CA THR A 11 4.57 -21.67 1.07
C THR A 11 5.02 -20.34 1.65
N LYS A 12 4.07 -19.46 2.02
CA LYS A 12 4.31 -18.10 2.53
C LYS A 12 5.09 -17.21 1.56
N VAL A 13 5.10 -17.57 0.27
CA VAL A 13 5.77 -16.84 -0.81
C VAL A 13 4.87 -16.84 -2.03
N VAL A 14 4.92 -15.75 -2.80
CA VAL A 14 4.27 -15.68 -4.10
C VAL A 14 5.18 -16.26 -5.18
N ASP A 15 4.62 -16.81 -6.26
CA ASP A 15 5.43 -17.32 -7.37
C ASP A 15 6.12 -16.15 -8.11
N PRO A 16 7.46 -16.13 -8.19
CA PRO A 16 8.19 -15.08 -8.91
C PRO A 16 7.83 -14.99 -10.40
N LYS A 17 7.35 -16.09 -11.02
CA LYS A 17 6.90 -16.07 -12.42
C LYS A 17 5.70 -15.16 -12.63
N VAL A 18 4.79 -15.08 -11.65
CA VAL A 18 3.60 -14.21 -11.75
C VAL A 18 3.99 -12.74 -11.75
N TYR A 19 5.01 -12.36 -10.97
CA TYR A 19 5.55 -11.01 -11.02
C TYR A 19 6.21 -10.70 -12.38
N ALA A 20 7.01 -11.64 -12.90
CA ALA A 20 7.65 -11.49 -14.21
C ALA A 20 6.64 -11.41 -15.36
N ASP A 21 5.57 -12.20 -15.32
CA ASP A 21 4.52 -12.17 -16.34
C ASP A 21 3.66 -10.90 -16.24
N ALA A 22 3.43 -10.38 -15.03
CA ALA A 22 2.82 -9.07 -14.83
C ALA A 22 3.68 -7.94 -15.42
N ALA A 23 5.01 -8.03 -15.29
CA ALA A 23 5.92 -7.07 -15.90
C ALA A 23 5.86 -7.10 -17.43
N LYS A 24 5.90 -8.29 -18.05
CA LYS A 24 5.76 -8.45 -19.51
C LYS A 24 4.45 -7.88 -20.06
N GLN A 25 3.38 -7.93 -19.27
CA GLN A 25 2.08 -7.38 -19.63
C GLN A 25 1.98 -5.86 -19.42
N GLY A 26 2.94 -5.24 -18.73
CA GLY A 26 2.91 -3.81 -18.41
C GLY A 26 2.15 -3.47 -17.12
N ILE A 27 1.72 -4.46 -16.34
CA ILE A 27 1.04 -4.25 -15.04
C ILE A 27 2.00 -3.58 -14.05
N VAL A 28 3.24 -4.06 -13.98
CA VAL A 28 4.28 -3.47 -13.11
C VAL A 28 4.49 -2.00 -13.45
N THR A 29 4.53 -1.63 -14.74
CA THR A 29 4.67 -0.24 -15.17
C THR A 29 3.50 0.63 -14.67
N CYS A 30 2.26 0.17 -14.83
CA CYS A 30 1.10 0.93 -14.39
C CYS A 30 1.10 1.11 -12.86
N LEU A 31 1.36 0.03 -12.10
CA LEU A 31 1.41 0.08 -10.64
C LEU A 31 2.58 0.92 -10.08
N ALA A 32 3.70 1.00 -10.80
CA ALA A 32 4.85 1.79 -10.39
C ALA A 32 4.58 3.31 -10.43
N PHE A 33 3.79 3.75 -11.42
CA PHE A 33 3.48 5.17 -11.64
C PHE A 33 2.12 5.60 -11.08
N GLY A 34 1.20 4.66 -10.85
CA GLY A 34 -0.13 4.93 -10.30
C GLY A 34 -1.01 5.71 -11.28
N THR A 35 -1.47 6.89 -10.87
CA THR A 35 -2.52 7.63 -11.58
C THR A 35 -2.07 8.31 -12.88
N LYS A 36 -0.76 8.53 -13.09
CA LYS A 36 -0.24 9.17 -14.30
C LYS A 36 1.04 8.49 -14.77
N ILE A 37 0.99 7.92 -15.97
CA ILE A 37 2.12 7.21 -16.56
C ILE A 37 2.88 8.14 -17.52
N PRO A 38 4.20 8.32 -17.38
CA PRO A 38 4.98 9.13 -18.32
C PRO A 38 5.04 8.48 -19.69
N LYS A 39 4.84 9.27 -20.76
CA LYS A 39 4.87 8.77 -22.15
C LYS A 39 6.14 7.99 -22.50
N LYS A 40 7.28 8.35 -21.91
CA LYS A 40 8.56 7.65 -22.14
C LYS A 40 8.55 6.18 -21.70
N TRP A 41 7.60 5.79 -20.85
CA TRP A 41 7.42 4.43 -20.34
C TRP A 41 6.21 3.71 -20.93
N ALA A 42 5.52 4.32 -21.90
CA ALA A 42 4.48 3.65 -22.67
C ALA A 42 5.10 2.65 -23.67
N ASN A 43 4.28 1.73 -24.17
CA ASN A 43 4.62 0.86 -25.28
C ASN A 43 4.94 1.70 -26.54
N LYS A 44 5.61 1.08 -27.52
CA LYS A 44 5.98 1.75 -28.78
C LYS A 44 4.79 2.32 -29.56
N ASP A 45 3.61 1.75 -29.40
CA ASP A 45 2.35 2.20 -30.01
C ASP A 45 1.63 3.29 -29.18
N GLY A 46 2.24 3.76 -28.09
CA GLY A 46 1.67 4.77 -27.19
C GLY A 46 0.69 4.21 -26.16
N THR A 47 0.54 2.88 -26.06
CA THR A 47 -0.39 2.24 -25.11
C THR A 47 0.29 1.82 -23.80
N VAL A 48 -0.52 1.51 -22.79
CA VAL A 48 -0.12 0.86 -21.55
C VAL A 48 -0.93 -0.44 -21.35
N PHE A 49 -0.86 -1.06 -20.16
CA PHE A 49 -1.63 -2.27 -19.86
C PHE A 49 -3.11 -2.12 -20.24
N GLY A 50 -3.69 -3.18 -20.82
CA GLY A 50 -5.07 -3.16 -21.32
C GLY A 50 -5.25 -2.47 -22.68
N GLY A 51 -4.17 -2.06 -23.35
CA GLY A 51 -4.25 -1.39 -24.66
C GLY A 51 -4.78 0.05 -24.58
N ILE A 52 -4.77 0.64 -23.39
CA ILE A 52 -5.22 2.01 -23.13
C ILE A 52 -4.14 2.97 -23.61
N LYS A 53 -4.52 4.05 -24.30
CA LYS A 53 -3.54 5.10 -24.66
C LYS A 53 -3.02 5.76 -23.39
N VAL A 54 -1.71 6.02 -23.33
CA VAL A 54 -1.10 6.59 -22.12
C VAL A 54 -1.71 7.95 -21.73
N GLU A 55 -2.22 8.71 -22.70
CA GLU A 55 -2.91 9.98 -22.46
C GLU A 55 -4.34 9.84 -21.88
N GLU A 56 -4.95 8.66 -22.01
CA GLU A 56 -6.28 8.34 -21.49
C GLU A 56 -6.23 7.67 -20.11
N TRP A 57 -5.03 7.26 -19.66
CA TRP A 57 -4.83 6.69 -18.33
C TRP A 57 -5.07 7.74 -17.22
N ASP A 58 -5.85 7.36 -16.22
CA ASP A 58 -6.25 8.23 -15.11
C ASP A 58 -6.34 7.47 -13.78
N GLY A 59 -6.77 8.15 -12.71
CA GLY A 59 -6.90 7.54 -11.40
C GLY A 59 -7.96 6.44 -11.30
N PHE A 60 -8.95 6.41 -12.21
CA PHE A 60 -9.94 5.33 -12.26
C PHE A 60 -9.34 4.05 -12.87
N HIS A 61 -8.46 4.17 -13.86
CA HIS A 61 -7.72 3.02 -14.39
C HIS A 61 -6.80 2.40 -13.33
N ASP A 62 -6.08 3.24 -12.57
CA ASP A 62 -5.27 2.79 -11.43
C ASP A 62 -6.13 2.11 -10.36
N MET A 63 -7.28 2.70 -10.01
CA MET A 63 -8.24 2.09 -9.09
C MET A 63 -8.70 0.71 -9.55
N ILE A 64 -9.15 0.59 -10.80
CA ILE A 64 -9.63 -0.68 -11.36
C ILE A 64 -8.53 -1.73 -11.35
N LEU A 65 -7.29 -1.36 -11.72
CA LEU A 65 -6.18 -2.29 -11.71
C LEU A 65 -5.88 -2.82 -10.30
N ILE A 66 -5.79 -1.93 -9.31
CA ILE A 66 -5.54 -2.30 -7.91
C ILE A 66 -6.70 -3.17 -7.38
N ASP A 67 -7.93 -2.78 -7.68
CA ASP A 67 -9.14 -3.47 -7.27
C ASP A 67 -9.21 -4.90 -7.85
N GLU A 68 -9.00 -5.08 -9.15
CA GLU A 68 -9.06 -6.40 -9.78
C GLU A 68 -7.95 -7.34 -9.30
N LEU A 69 -6.75 -6.81 -9.03
CA LEU A 69 -5.64 -7.60 -8.48
C LEU A 69 -5.93 -8.15 -7.08
N HIS A 70 -6.88 -7.59 -6.34
CA HIS A 70 -7.28 -8.05 -5.01
C HIS A 70 -8.59 -8.84 -5.00
N ARG A 71 -9.21 -9.09 -6.16
CA ARG A 71 -10.44 -9.90 -6.28
C ARG A 71 -10.27 -11.33 -5.76
N ASN A 72 -9.05 -11.85 -5.72
CA ASN A 72 -8.74 -13.16 -5.14
C ASN A 72 -9.01 -13.24 -3.61
N GLY A 73 -9.22 -12.12 -2.91
CA GLY A 73 -9.54 -12.12 -1.47
C GLY A 73 -8.34 -12.41 -0.58
N SER A 74 -7.13 -12.08 -1.01
CA SER A 74 -5.92 -12.07 -0.20
C SER A 74 -5.25 -10.70 -0.27
N LEU A 75 -5.05 -10.08 0.90
CA LEU A 75 -4.22 -8.89 1.01
C LEU A 75 -2.74 -9.25 0.87
N GLY A 76 -2.30 -10.37 1.45
CA GLY A 76 -0.90 -10.77 1.42
C GLY A 76 -0.39 -11.10 0.03
N VAL A 77 -1.19 -11.68 -0.86
CA VAL A 77 -0.78 -11.99 -2.25
C VAL A 77 -0.58 -10.70 -3.03
N GLY A 78 -1.54 -9.77 -2.97
CA GLY A 78 -1.42 -8.47 -3.63
C GLY A 78 -0.21 -7.69 -3.12
N GLN A 79 -0.03 -7.64 -1.79
CA GLN A 79 1.15 -7.01 -1.18
C GLN A 79 2.45 -7.75 -1.54
N GLY A 80 2.43 -9.09 -1.56
CA GLY A 80 3.56 -9.96 -1.85
C GLY A 80 4.05 -9.85 -3.28
N LEU A 81 3.16 -9.55 -4.23
CA LEU A 81 3.52 -9.30 -5.63
C LEU A 81 3.89 -7.83 -5.89
N PHE A 82 3.09 -6.87 -5.41
CA PHE A 82 3.19 -5.49 -5.88
C PHE A 82 3.26 -4.43 -4.78
N GLY A 83 3.01 -4.79 -3.52
CA GLY A 83 2.93 -3.82 -2.41
C GLY A 83 4.19 -2.97 -2.28
N GLY A 84 5.39 -3.58 -2.35
CA GLY A 84 6.65 -2.84 -2.29
C GLY A 84 6.86 -1.89 -3.46
N LEU A 85 6.47 -2.30 -4.67
CA LEU A 85 6.57 -1.51 -5.90
C LEU A 85 5.76 -0.22 -5.80
N GLN A 86 4.50 -0.33 -5.41
CA GLN A 86 3.55 0.78 -5.35
C GLN A 86 3.94 1.87 -4.36
N ILE A 87 4.72 1.55 -3.33
CA ILE A 87 5.15 2.51 -2.30
C ILE A 87 6.63 2.89 -2.39
N GLY A 88 7.47 2.00 -2.94
CA GLY A 88 8.92 2.15 -3.01
C GLY A 88 9.42 2.80 -4.29
N CYS A 89 8.69 2.62 -5.40
CA CYS A 89 9.04 3.22 -6.70
C CYS A 89 8.72 4.72 -6.78
N PRO A 90 7.58 5.23 -6.28
CA PRO A 90 7.20 6.62 -6.50
C PRO A 90 8.23 7.66 -6.02
N PRO A 91 8.94 7.51 -4.88
CA PRO A 91 9.97 8.48 -4.52
C PRO A 91 11.12 8.57 -5.54
N ILE A 92 11.48 7.44 -6.17
CA ILE A 92 12.52 7.40 -7.21
C ILE A 92 12.07 8.20 -8.43
N TYR A 93 10.86 7.97 -8.92
CA TYR A 93 10.35 8.65 -10.11
C TYR A 93 10.02 10.13 -9.86
N HIS A 94 9.46 10.47 -8.70
CA HIS A 94 9.07 11.86 -8.41
C HIS A 94 10.24 12.76 -8.02
N PHE A 95 11.27 12.21 -7.38
CA PHE A 95 12.33 13.03 -6.76
C PHE A 95 13.74 12.57 -7.12
N GLY A 96 13.94 11.37 -7.66
CA GLY A 96 15.25 10.90 -8.09
C GLY A 96 15.77 11.70 -9.28
N SER A 97 17.10 11.84 -9.37
CA SER A 97 17.73 12.47 -10.53
C SER A 97 17.45 11.68 -11.80
N GLN A 98 17.62 12.32 -12.96
CA GLN A 98 17.39 11.66 -14.24
C GLN A 98 18.34 10.46 -14.42
N GLU A 99 19.59 10.57 -13.97
CA GLU A 99 20.59 9.50 -13.98
C GLU A 99 20.19 8.32 -13.09
N LEU A 100 19.66 8.61 -11.89
CA LEU A 100 19.16 7.56 -10.99
C LEU A 100 17.97 6.84 -11.63
N GLN A 101 17.00 7.58 -12.16
CA GLN A 101 15.82 7.03 -12.83
C GLN A 101 16.18 6.16 -14.03
N ASP A 102 17.07 6.63 -14.91
CA ASP A 102 17.44 5.91 -16.13
C ASP A 102 18.24 4.65 -15.84
N ARG A 103 18.94 4.60 -14.71
CA ARG A 103 19.64 3.41 -14.25
C ARG A 103 18.71 2.36 -13.64
N VAL A 104 17.77 2.77 -12.77
CA VAL A 104 17.05 1.81 -11.91
C VAL A 104 15.62 1.49 -12.36
N LEU A 105 14.92 2.44 -13.00
CA LEU A 105 13.55 2.20 -13.45
C LEU A 105 13.47 1.10 -14.52
N PRO A 106 14.37 0.98 -15.51
CA PRO A 106 14.31 -0.13 -16.46
C PRO A 106 14.37 -1.51 -15.80
N GLU A 107 15.19 -1.67 -14.76
CA GLU A 107 15.33 -2.93 -14.03
C GLU A 107 14.08 -3.25 -13.21
N ILE A 108 13.45 -2.24 -12.60
CA ILE A 108 12.20 -2.38 -11.84
C ILE A 108 11.03 -2.68 -12.78
N LEU A 109 10.86 -1.89 -13.84
CA LEU A 109 9.71 -1.96 -14.74
C LEU A 109 9.71 -3.22 -15.61
N SER A 110 10.89 -3.76 -15.93
CA SER A 110 11.02 -5.07 -16.59
C SER A 110 10.74 -6.26 -15.67
N GLY A 111 10.60 -6.02 -14.36
CA GLY A 111 10.43 -7.05 -13.36
C GLY A 111 11.71 -7.80 -12.98
N GLN A 112 12.88 -7.38 -13.49
CA GLN A 112 14.17 -7.97 -13.16
C GLN A 112 14.57 -7.71 -11.71
N LYS A 113 14.25 -6.52 -11.20
CA LYS A 113 14.55 -6.07 -9.85
C LYS A 113 13.30 -5.60 -9.15
N ARG A 114 13.28 -5.75 -7.82
CA ARG A 114 12.16 -5.35 -6.97
C ARG A 114 12.58 -4.25 -6.02
N VAL A 115 11.63 -3.37 -5.70
CA VAL A 115 11.82 -2.24 -4.79
C VAL A 115 10.80 -2.29 -3.66
N CYS A 116 11.20 -1.80 -2.48
CA CYS A 116 10.27 -1.53 -1.38
C CYS A 116 10.60 -0.19 -0.69
N LEU A 117 9.68 0.26 0.16
CA LEU A 117 9.83 1.47 0.98
C LEU A 117 10.24 1.12 2.41
N ALA A 118 11.33 1.71 2.89
CA ALA A 118 11.93 1.42 4.18
C ALA A 118 11.99 2.68 5.07
N ILE A 119 10.88 2.97 5.76
CA ILE A 119 10.76 4.16 6.63
C ILE A 119 10.76 3.76 8.11
N THR A 120 9.79 2.94 8.51
CA THR A 120 9.48 2.63 9.91
C THR A 120 10.63 1.93 10.62
N GLU A 121 10.83 2.29 11.88
CA GLU A 121 11.83 1.74 12.79
C GLU A 121 11.16 1.22 14.07
N PRO A 122 11.84 0.42 14.91
CA PRO A 122 11.29 -0.02 16.20
C PRO A 122 10.74 1.11 17.06
N GLU A 123 11.46 2.24 17.12
CA GLU A 123 11.12 3.41 17.95
C GLU A 123 10.48 4.57 17.15
N ALA A 124 10.29 4.41 15.82
CA ALA A 124 9.75 5.44 14.94
C ALA A 124 8.72 4.87 13.96
N GLY A 125 7.46 4.83 14.42
CA GLY A 125 6.29 4.46 13.62
C GLY A 125 5.45 5.69 13.24
N SER A 126 4.39 5.97 14.01
CA SER A 126 3.52 7.12 13.80
C SER A 126 4.28 8.46 13.84
N ASP A 127 5.30 8.57 14.70
CA ASP A 127 6.18 9.74 14.77
C ASP A 127 7.43 9.54 13.91
N VAL A 128 7.25 9.48 12.59
CA VAL A 128 8.30 9.20 11.59
C VAL A 128 9.54 10.10 11.75
N LYS A 129 9.35 11.34 12.22
CA LYS A 129 10.45 12.28 12.42
C LYS A 129 11.44 11.85 13.52
N ASN A 130 11.12 10.83 14.33
CA ASN A 130 12.03 10.24 15.33
C ASN A 130 12.95 9.15 14.77
N LEU A 131 12.92 8.88 13.46
CA LEU A 131 13.82 7.88 12.86
C LEU A 131 15.30 8.18 13.17
N SER A 132 16.08 7.14 13.44
CA SER A 132 17.46 7.21 13.88
C SER A 132 18.44 6.46 12.98
N THR A 133 17.98 5.70 11.98
CA THR A 133 18.90 5.12 10.96
C THR A 133 19.72 6.24 10.35
N GLU A 134 21.03 6.19 10.56
CA GLU A 134 21.98 7.25 10.22
C GLU A 134 22.62 6.99 8.87
N ALA A 135 22.90 8.06 8.13
CA ALA A 135 23.67 8.05 6.91
C ALA A 135 24.75 9.17 6.98
N VAL A 136 25.98 8.78 7.28
CA VAL A 136 27.12 9.71 7.43
C VAL A 136 27.90 9.77 6.12
N LEU A 137 28.25 10.96 5.67
CA LEU A 137 29.07 11.11 4.46
C LEU A 137 30.51 10.61 4.73
N SER A 138 31.05 9.81 3.81
CA SER A 138 32.45 9.36 3.86
C SER A 138 33.42 10.55 3.82
N PRO A 139 34.65 10.40 4.35
CA PRO A 139 35.62 11.49 4.36
C PRO A 139 35.93 12.10 2.98
N ASP A 140 35.83 11.30 1.92
CA ASP A 140 36.04 11.74 0.53
C ASP A 140 34.78 12.31 -0.15
N GLY A 141 33.64 12.31 0.54
CA GLY A 141 32.39 12.88 0.06
C GLY A 141 31.65 12.05 -0.99
N LYS A 142 32.09 10.83 -1.29
CA LYS A 142 31.55 10.03 -2.41
C LYS A 142 30.46 9.04 -2.03
N LYS A 143 30.38 8.67 -0.76
CA LYS A 143 29.42 7.67 -0.28
C LYS A 143 28.80 8.10 1.05
N PHE A 144 27.62 7.59 1.33
CA PHE A 144 27.04 7.54 2.66
C PHE A 144 27.37 6.19 3.30
N ILE A 145 27.75 6.18 4.56
CA ILE A 145 27.85 4.99 5.40
C ILE A 145 26.58 4.92 6.23
N VAL A 146 25.77 3.88 5.99
CA VAL A 146 24.44 3.74 6.56
C VAL A 146 24.43 2.69 7.67
N ASN A 147 23.93 3.09 8.83
CA ASN A 147 23.80 2.23 10.01
C ASN A 147 22.40 2.39 10.64
N GLY A 148 21.74 1.27 10.91
CA GLY A 148 20.44 1.27 11.59
C GLY A 148 19.55 0.11 11.25
N VAL A 149 18.27 0.24 11.57
CA VAL A 149 17.28 -0.83 11.42
C VAL A 149 15.95 -0.31 10.91
N LYS A 150 15.29 -1.11 10.08
CA LYS A 150 13.93 -0.86 9.61
C LYS A 150 13.04 -2.03 9.95
N LYS A 151 11.78 -1.75 10.29
CA LYS A 151 10.83 -2.74 10.80
C LYS A 151 9.51 -2.65 10.04
N TRP A 152 8.91 -3.81 9.81
CA TRP A 152 7.64 -3.95 9.07
C TRP A 152 7.74 -3.57 7.59
N ILE A 153 8.88 -3.86 6.96
CA ILE A 153 9.09 -3.49 5.55
C ILE A 153 8.44 -4.51 4.64
N THR A 154 7.28 -4.17 4.09
CA THR A 154 6.57 -4.96 3.07
C THR A 154 7.49 -5.20 1.89
N ASN A 155 7.51 -6.43 1.37
CA ASN A 155 8.39 -6.89 0.29
C ASN A 155 9.91 -6.83 0.56
N GLY A 156 10.37 -6.46 1.77
CA GLY A 156 11.80 -6.32 2.02
C GLY A 156 12.61 -7.59 1.73
N ILE A 157 12.04 -8.78 1.91
CA ILE A 157 12.69 -10.06 1.62
C ILE A 157 12.82 -10.34 0.11
N TYR A 158 11.95 -9.76 -0.71
CA TYR A 158 11.95 -9.94 -2.17
C TYR A 158 12.70 -8.82 -2.88
N SER A 159 13.03 -7.73 -2.19
CA SER A 159 13.52 -6.50 -2.81
C SER A 159 15.03 -6.52 -3.01
N ASP A 160 15.43 -5.98 -4.16
CA ASP A 160 16.81 -5.68 -4.51
C ASP A 160 17.17 -4.23 -4.19
N TYR A 161 16.17 -3.35 -4.11
CA TYR A 161 16.31 -1.94 -3.77
C TYR A 161 15.43 -1.55 -2.58
N PHE A 162 15.98 -0.75 -1.68
CA PHE A 162 15.30 -0.19 -0.54
C PHE A 162 15.29 1.34 -0.65
N THR A 163 14.14 1.91 -0.98
CA THR A 163 13.92 3.35 -0.87
C THR A 163 13.81 3.69 0.62
N THR A 164 14.90 4.16 1.21
CA THR A 164 15.12 4.16 2.66
C THR A 164 15.19 5.57 3.22
N ALA A 165 14.32 5.87 4.20
CA ALA A 165 14.41 7.14 4.93
C ALA A 165 15.53 7.05 5.98
N VAL A 166 16.48 7.97 5.92
CA VAL A 166 17.67 8.01 6.78
C VAL A 166 17.88 9.40 7.35
N ARG A 167 18.61 9.49 8.45
CA ARG A 167 19.07 10.72 9.09
C ARG A 167 20.44 11.09 8.52
N THR A 168 20.51 12.16 7.74
CA THR A 168 21.76 12.69 7.16
C THR A 168 22.31 13.91 7.90
N SER A 169 21.50 14.51 8.77
CA SER A 169 21.92 15.57 9.69
C SER A 169 20.86 15.77 10.79
N GLY A 170 21.11 16.64 11.76
CA GLY A 170 20.17 16.94 12.84
C GLY A 170 19.99 15.78 13.82
N LYS A 171 18.90 15.79 14.58
CA LYS A 171 18.60 14.80 15.62
C LYS A 171 17.21 14.18 15.45
N PRO A 172 16.98 12.96 15.99
CA PRO A 172 15.63 12.42 16.11
C PRO A 172 14.66 13.44 16.72
N GLY A 173 13.47 13.57 16.12
CA GLY A 173 12.45 14.55 16.51
C GLY A 173 12.38 15.75 15.57
N GLU A 174 13.45 16.00 14.80
CA GLU A 174 13.50 17.06 13.81
C GLU A 174 12.99 16.56 12.44
N THR A 175 12.22 17.41 11.76
CA THR A 175 11.75 17.12 10.38
C THR A 175 12.82 17.45 9.34
N LYS A 176 13.70 18.43 9.62
CA LYS A 176 14.92 18.65 8.86
C LYS A 176 15.93 17.54 9.19
N GLY A 177 16.78 17.23 8.23
CA GLY A 177 17.85 16.24 8.42
C GLY A 177 17.49 14.81 8.01
N ILE A 178 16.27 14.59 7.53
CA ILE A 178 15.85 13.30 6.95
C ILE A 178 16.07 13.36 5.43
N SER A 179 16.64 12.31 4.86
CA SER A 179 16.82 12.12 3.41
C SER A 179 16.26 10.76 2.97
N PHE A 180 16.04 10.60 1.67
CA PHE A 180 15.85 9.28 1.07
C PHE A 180 17.12 8.82 0.37
N LEU A 181 17.55 7.59 0.63
CA LEU A 181 18.58 6.90 -0.14
C LEU A 181 17.98 5.69 -0.82
N LEU A 182 18.37 5.44 -2.07
CA LEU A 182 18.15 4.15 -2.71
C LEU A 182 19.27 3.19 -2.33
N ILE A 183 19.01 2.31 -1.37
CA ILE A 183 20.02 1.35 -0.88
C ILE A 183 19.87 0.05 -1.69
N PRO A 184 20.88 -0.39 -2.44
CA PRO A 184 20.85 -1.72 -3.05
C PRO A 184 21.07 -2.80 -1.99
N ASN A 185 20.43 -3.96 -2.16
CA ASN A 185 20.74 -5.13 -1.38
C ASN A 185 22.18 -5.59 -1.65
N GLY A 186 22.95 -5.87 -0.61
CA GLY A 186 24.37 -6.19 -0.74
C GLY A 186 25.06 -6.36 0.61
N GLU A 187 26.36 -6.08 0.65
CA GLU A 187 27.17 -6.11 1.85
C GLU A 187 26.61 -5.18 2.94
N GLY A 188 26.63 -5.63 4.19
CA GLY A 188 26.07 -4.91 5.34
C GLY A 188 24.53 -4.91 5.43
N VAL A 189 23.79 -5.43 4.42
CA VAL A 189 22.33 -5.51 4.45
C VAL A 189 21.86 -6.88 4.91
N THR A 190 21.25 -6.95 6.10
CA THR A 190 20.62 -8.18 6.62
C THR A 190 19.10 -8.09 6.55
N ARG A 191 18.45 -9.18 6.14
CA ARG A 191 16.99 -9.28 5.97
C ARG A 191 16.44 -10.45 6.78
N ARG A 192 15.46 -10.20 7.63
CA ARG A 192 14.77 -11.24 8.39
C ARG A 192 13.27 -11.13 8.23
N ARG A 193 12.65 -12.17 7.68
CA ARG A 193 11.19 -12.25 7.58
C ARG A 193 10.54 -12.21 8.96
N MET A 194 9.47 -11.43 9.08
CA MET A 194 8.67 -11.31 10.30
C MET A 194 7.46 -12.24 10.23
N GLN A 195 7.12 -12.87 11.37
CA GLN A 195 5.92 -13.69 11.47
C GLN A 195 4.73 -12.79 11.80
N MET A 196 3.85 -12.59 10.82
CA MET A 196 2.67 -11.74 10.92
C MET A 196 1.43 -12.58 11.28
N SER A 197 0.39 -11.94 11.80
CA SER A 197 -0.90 -12.60 12.10
C SER A 197 -1.72 -12.94 10.85
N GLY A 198 -1.42 -12.27 9.74
CA GLY A 198 -2.03 -12.43 8.41
C GLY A 198 -1.05 -11.93 7.35
N GLN A 199 -1.45 -11.92 6.08
CA GLN A 199 -0.62 -11.46 4.97
C GLN A 199 0.75 -12.17 4.89
N HIS A 200 0.80 -13.48 5.09
CA HIS A 200 2.06 -14.22 5.28
C HIS A 200 2.99 -14.11 4.07
N CYS A 201 2.43 -14.03 2.86
CA CYS A 201 3.22 -13.89 1.63
C CYS A 201 3.59 -12.45 1.27
N ALA A 202 3.16 -11.43 2.02
CA ALA A 202 3.53 -10.02 1.82
C ALA A 202 5.05 -9.76 1.95
N GLY A 203 5.77 -10.68 2.60
CA GLY A 203 7.21 -10.59 2.77
C GLY A 203 7.65 -9.50 3.74
N THR A 204 6.84 -9.24 4.76
CA THR A 204 7.14 -8.25 5.81
C THR A 204 8.47 -8.58 6.49
N THR A 205 9.37 -7.60 6.52
CA THR A 205 10.78 -7.84 6.80
C THR A 205 11.32 -6.85 7.82
N TYR A 206 12.21 -7.35 8.68
CA TYR A 206 13.12 -6.57 9.50
C TYR A 206 14.44 -6.42 8.73
N LEU A 207 14.85 -5.18 8.46
CA LEU A 207 16.10 -4.85 7.80
C LEU A 207 17.10 -4.34 8.82
N THR A 208 18.34 -4.75 8.69
CA THR A 208 19.48 -4.18 9.41
C THR A 208 20.50 -3.70 8.38
N PHE A 209 21.04 -2.51 8.61
CA PHE A 209 22.13 -1.91 7.85
C PHE A 209 23.33 -1.77 8.79
N GLU A 210 24.44 -2.41 8.46
CA GLU A 210 25.71 -2.39 9.19
C GLU A 210 26.81 -1.93 8.21
N ASP A 211 27.29 -0.69 8.39
CA ASP A 211 28.32 -0.05 7.57
C ASP A 211 28.07 -0.14 6.06
N VAL A 212 26.81 0.02 5.64
CA VAL A 212 26.42 -0.09 4.24
C VAL A 212 26.89 1.15 3.48
N GLU A 213 27.77 0.94 2.51
CA GLU A 213 28.25 2.00 1.63
C GLU A 213 27.26 2.29 0.48
N VAL A 214 26.71 3.49 0.44
CA VAL A 214 25.74 3.93 -0.57
C VAL A 214 26.29 5.12 -1.34
N PRO A 215 26.49 5.04 -2.67
CA PRO A 215 26.99 6.17 -3.44
C PRO A 215 26.10 7.42 -3.32
N VAL A 216 26.69 8.61 -3.35
CA VAL A 216 25.92 9.87 -3.20
C VAL A 216 24.89 10.08 -4.32
N GLU A 217 25.13 9.52 -5.50
CA GLU A 217 24.20 9.52 -6.64
C GLU A 217 22.95 8.65 -6.41
N ASN A 218 22.90 7.86 -5.34
CA ASN A 218 21.69 7.16 -4.90
C ASN A 218 20.82 8.02 -3.96
N LEU A 219 21.20 9.27 -3.68
CA LEU A 219 20.34 10.23 -2.98
C LEU A 219 19.10 10.52 -3.83
N ILE A 220 17.93 10.33 -3.24
CA ILE A 220 16.64 10.65 -3.87
C ILE A 220 16.21 12.04 -3.40
N GLY A 221 16.10 12.96 -4.36
CA GLY A 221 15.76 14.36 -4.11
C GLY A 221 16.88 15.11 -3.39
N GLU A 222 16.51 16.23 -2.78
CA GLU A 222 17.45 17.07 -2.04
C GLU A 222 17.75 16.50 -0.65
N LYS A 223 19.04 16.54 -0.26
CA LYS A 223 19.50 16.18 1.08
C LYS A 223 18.72 16.99 2.14
N ASP A 224 18.36 16.31 3.23
CA ASP A 224 17.64 16.85 4.38
C ASP A 224 16.18 17.30 4.09
N GLN A 225 15.63 17.05 2.89
CA GLN A 225 14.24 17.33 2.50
C GLN A 225 13.32 16.08 2.46
N GLY A 226 13.81 14.93 2.91
CA GLY A 226 13.12 13.63 2.88
C GLY A 226 11.77 13.59 3.58
N PHE A 227 11.59 14.33 4.67
CA PHE A 227 10.31 14.34 5.39
C PHE A 227 9.13 14.80 4.53
N LYS A 228 9.34 15.83 3.69
CA LYS A 228 8.29 16.31 2.76
C LYS A 228 7.98 15.27 1.69
N MET A 229 9.02 14.59 1.18
CA MET A 229 8.89 13.52 0.19
C MET A 229 8.09 12.33 0.76
N ILE A 230 8.34 11.95 2.02
CA ILE A 230 7.56 10.91 2.72
C ILE A 230 6.07 11.29 2.78
N MET A 231 5.77 12.53 3.21
CA MET A 231 4.38 13.01 3.28
C MET A 231 3.69 13.07 1.91
N ASN A 232 4.45 13.31 0.83
CA ASN A 232 3.92 13.21 -0.54
C ASN A 232 3.58 11.77 -0.91
N ASN A 233 4.50 10.83 -0.64
CA ASN A 233 4.33 9.41 -0.95
C ASN A 233 3.09 8.80 -0.28
N PHE A 234 2.87 9.14 0.99
CA PHE A 234 1.73 8.61 1.76
C PHE A 234 0.35 8.98 1.22
N ARG A 235 0.23 9.96 0.31
CA ARG A 235 -1.08 10.33 -0.27
C ARG A 235 -1.63 9.22 -1.15
N HIS A 236 -0.85 8.77 -2.13
CA HIS A 236 -1.25 7.68 -3.03
C HIS A 236 -1.33 6.35 -2.27
N GLU A 237 -0.38 6.08 -1.36
CA GLU A 237 -0.40 4.87 -0.52
C GLU A 237 -1.73 4.71 0.24
N ARG A 238 -2.24 5.79 0.85
CA ARG A 238 -3.52 5.76 1.59
C ARG A 238 -4.72 5.49 0.68
N LEU A 239 -4.71 6.04 -0.53
CA LEU A 239 -5.75 5.79 -1.53
C LEU A 239 -5.71 4.33 -1.99
N MET A 240 -4.52 3.78 -2.27
CA MET A 240 -4.33 2.37 -2.58
C MET A 240 -4.87 1.46 -1.47
N ILE A 241 -4.55 1.74 -0.20
CA ILE A 241 -5.09 0.99 0.94
C ILE A 241 -6.63 1.02 0.96
N ALA A 242 -7.23 2.17 0.68
CA ALA A 242 -8.68 2.31 0.62
C ALA A 242 -9.32 1.48 -0.51
N ILE A 243 -8.71 1.46 -1.69
CA ILE A 243 -9.14 0.65 -2.84
C ILE A 243 -9.09 -0.84 -2.49
N VAL A 244 -7.97 -1.30 -1.91
CA VAL A 244 -7.81 -2.70 -1.52
C VAL A 244 -8.83 -3.10 -0.46
N ALA A 245 -8.99 -2.29 0.59
CA ALA A 245 -9.96 -2.55 1.65
C ALA A 245 -11.40 -2.65 1.11
N GLN A 246 -11.75 -1.78 0.16
CA GLN A 246 -13.04 -1.79 -0.51
C GLN A 246 -13.27 -3.08 -1.30
N ARG A 247 -12.28 -3.55 -2.06
CA ARG A 247 -12.37 -4.83 -2.77
C ARG A 247 -12.54 -6.00 -1.81
N LEU A 248 -11.74 -6.06 -0.73
CA LEU A 248 -11.82 -7.15 0.24
C LEU A 248 -13.18 -7.16 0.97
N ALA A 249 -13.76 -6.00 1.26
CA ALA A 249 -15.11 -5.91 1.80
C ALA A 249 -16.15 -6.49 0.83
N ARG A 250 -16.07 -6.13 -0.46
CA ARG A 250 -16.96 -6.70 -1.50
C ARG A 250 -16.83 -8.22 -1.62
N VAL A 251 -15.60 -8.75 -1.59
CA VAL A 251 -15.33 -10.19 -1.58
C VAL A 251 -15.97 -10.89 -0.38
N ALA A 252 -15.80 -10.33 0.82
CA ALA A 252 -16.36 -10.91 2.03
C ALA A 252 -17.90 -10.91 2.02
N ILE A 253 -18.52 -9.86 1.48
CA ILE A 253 -19.98 -9.81 1.25
C ILE A 253 -20.41 -10.85 0.23
N GLU A 254 -19.72 -10.95 -0.91
CA GLU A 254 -20.02 -11.89 -1.99
C GLU A 254 -20.01 -13.34 -1.48
N ASP A 255 -18.94 -13.75 -0.80
CA ASP A 255 -18.78 -15.13 -0.32
C ASP A 255 -19.79 -15.47 0.78
N SER A 256 -20.02 -14.54 1.72
CA SER A 256 -21.00 -14.75 2.79
C SER A 256 -22.44 -14.75 2.27
N LEU A 257 -22.76 -13.92 1.28
CA LEU A 257 -24.08 -13.90 0.64
C LEU A 257 -24.33 -15.18 -0.17
N ALA A 258 -23.36 -15.61 -0.97
CA ALA A 258 -23.43 -16.86 -1.72
C ALA A 258 -23.66 -18.06 -0.79
N TYR A 259 -22.96 -18.09 0.35
CA TYR A 259 -23.20 -19.10 1.38
C TYR A 259 -24.61 -18.99 2.00
N ALA A 260 -25.04 -17.80 2.41
CA ALA A 260 -26.35 -17.60 3.03
C ALA A 260 -27.52 -17.94 2.09
N ALA A 261 -27.35 -17.73 0.78
CA ALA A 261 -28.34 -18.04 -0.24
C ALA A 261 -28.54 -19.54 -0.46
N ARG A 262 -27.51 -20.38 -0.22
CA ARG A 262 -27.59 -21.84 -0.40
C ARG A 262 -27.78 -22.62 0.89
N ARG A 263 -27.24 -22.13 2.02
CA ARG A 263 -27.24 -22.84 3.30
C ARG A 263 -28.67 -22.94 3.84
N LYS A 264 -29.13 -24.16 4.15
CA LYS A 264 -30.42 -24.38 4.81
C LYS A 264 -30.23 -24.64 6.31
N VAL A 265 -31.01 -23.94 7.13
CA VAL A 265 -31.13 -24.13 8.58
C VAL A 265 -32.60 -23.97 8.97
N PHE A 266 -33.07 -24.78 9.92
CA PHE A 266 -34.48 -24.74 10.35
C PHE A 266 -35.49 -24.80 9.18
N GLY A 267 -35.18 -25.60 8.14
CA GLY A 267 -36.06 -25.80 6.97
C GLY A 267 -36.09 -24.66 5.94
N LYS A 268 -35.38 -23.54 6.15
CA LYS A 268 -35.32 -22.39 5.23
C LYS A 268 -33.88 -22.05 4.85
N ARG A 269 -33.67 -21.20 3.84
CA ARG A 269 -32.32 -20.70 3.54
C ARG A 269 -31.90 -19.74 4.65
N LEU A 270 -30.61 -19.65 4.93
CA LEU A 270 -30.08 -18.75 5.96
C LEU A 270 -30.43 -17.30 5.64
N ILE A 271 -30.41 -16.90 4.36
CA ILE A 271 -30.79 -15.56 3.89
C ILE A 271 -32.29 -15.24 4.12
N ASP A 272 -33.15 -16.25 4.33
CA ASP A 272 -34.58 -16.04 4.62
C ASP A 272 -34.80 -15.58 6.08
N SER A 273 -33.76 -15.57 6.92
CA SER A 273 -33.79 -15.00 8.27
C SER A 273 -33.62 -13.48 8.29
N GLU A 274 -34.49 -12.78 9.02
CA GLU A 274 -34.45 -11.31 9.16
C GLU A 274 -33.14 -10.81 9.77
N VAL A 275 -32.64 -11.50 10.80
CA VAL A 275 -31.37 -11.11 11.44
C VAL A 275 -30.17 -11.26 10.50
N ILE A 276 -30.23 -12.17 9.53
CA ILE A 276 -29.18 -12.33 8.51
C ILE A 276 -29.29 -11.22 7.46
N ARG A 277 -30.50 -10.90 6.99
CA ARG A 277 -30.70 -9.76 6.07
C ARG A 277 -30.29 -8.43 6.69
N ASN A 278 -30.54 -8.23 7.99
CA ASN A 278 -30.10 -7.04 8.70
C ASN A 278 -28.57 -6.89 8.65
N LYS A 279 -27.79 -7.96 8.86
CA LYS A 279 -26.33 -7.93 8.71
C LYS A 279 -25.90 -7.46 7.31
N PHE A 280 -26.50 -8.03 6.26
CA PHE A 280 -26.21 -7.60 4.88
C PHE A 280 -26.58 -6.14 4.62
N ALA A 281 -27.69 -5.64 5.17
CA ALA A 281 -28.04 -4.23 5.06
C ALA A 281 -26.98 -3.31 5.69
N HIS A 282 -26.45 -3.68 6.87
CA HIS A 282 -25.38 -2.92 7.52
C HIS A 282 -24.05 -3.01 6.78
N MET A 283 -23.68 -4.17 6.25
CA MET A 283 -22.46 -4.34 5.44
C MET A 283 -22.53 -3.56 4.11
N ALA A 284 -23.66 -3.67 3.40
CA ALA A 284 -23.84 -3.03 2.10
C ALA A 284 -23.83 -1.50 2.21
N ARG A 285 -24.55 -0.91 3.18
CA ARG A 285 -24.65 0.56 3.29
C ARG A 285 -23.28 1.22 3.48
N VAL A 286 -22.39 0.62 4.28
CA VAL A 286 -21.06 1.21 4.56
C VAL A 286 -20.11 0.98 3.40
N THR A 287 -20.22 -0.17 2.73
CA THR A 287 -19.37 -0.51 1.57
C THR A 287 -19.71 0.38 0.37
N GLU A 288 -21.00 0.64 0.11
CA GLU A 288 -21.38 1.55 -0.98
C GLU A 288 -21.06 3.02 -0.66
N ALA A 289 -21.21 3.46 0.59
CA ALA A 289 -20.79 4.79 1.00
C ALA A 289 -19.28 5.00 0.82
N GLN A 290 -18.47 3.99 1.16
CA GLN A 290 -17.03 4.01 0.95
C GLN A 290 -16.64 4.05 -0.53
N GLN A 291 -17.33 3.30 -1.40
CA GLN A 291 -17.12 3.37 -2.86
C GLN A 291 -17.30 4.79 -3.38
N ALA A 292 -18.43 5.41 -3.04
CA ALA A 292 -18.76 6.75 -3.50
C ALA A 292 -17.75 7.80 -3.01
N TRP A 293 -17.30 7.68 -1.76
CA TRP A 293 -16.27 8.56 -1.21
C TRP A 293 -14.92 8.38 -1.93
N LEU A 294 -14.50 7.13 -2.14
CA LEU A 294 -13.28 6.80 -2.87
C LEU A 294 -13.28 7.40 -4.29
N GLU A 295 -14.34 7.16 -5.05
CA GLU A 295 -14.49 7.68 -6.42
C GLU A 295 -14.54 9.20 -6.46
N SER A 296 -15.15 9.83 -5.45
CA SER A 296 -15.18 11.29 -5.33
C SER A 296 -13.78 11.88 -5.15
N ILE A 297 -12.93 11.25 -4.34
CA ILE A 297 -11.54 11.69 -4.15
C ILE A 297 -10.72 11.49 -5.43
N ILE A 298 -10.89 10.35 -6.12
CA ILE A 298 -10.20 10.08 -7.39
C ILE A 298 -10.59 11.12 -8.44
N TYR A 299 -11.91 11.31 -8.64
CA TYR A 299 -12.43 12.29 -9.58
C TYR A 299 -11.91 13.71 -9.30
N ALA A 300 -11.93 14.13 -8.03
CA ALA A 300 -11.43 15.44 -7.65
C ALA A 300 -9.90 15.55 -7.87
N SER A 301 -9.14 14.49 -7.58
CA SER A 301 -7.69 14.47 -7.76
C SER A 301 -7.28 14.64 -9.23
N ASP A 302 -8.04 14.04 -10.15
CA ASP A 302 -7.76 14.13 -11.60
C ASP A 302 -8.19 15.46 -12.22
N ARG A 303 -9.20 16.12 -11.64
CA ARG A 303 -9.78 17.36 -12.19
C ARG A 303 -9.21 18.64 -11.58
N LEU A 304 -8.72 18.58 -10.34
CA LEU A 304 -8.16 19.75 -9.67
C LEU A 304 -6.69 19.96 -10.05
N PRO A 305 -6.21 21.21 -10.10
CA PRO A 305 -4.79 21.50 -10.12
C PRO A 305 -4.07 20.80 -8.95
N HIS A 306 -2.84 20.33 -9.18
CA HIS A 306 -2.12 19.48 -8.22
C HIS A 306 -1.97 20.13 -6.83
N ASP A 307 -1.65 21.43 -6.77
CA ASP A 307 -1.55 22.20 -5.53
C ASP A 307 -2.89 22.33 -4.80
N VAL A 308 -3.98 22.55 -5.54
CA VAL A 308 -5.34 22.62 -5.01
C VAL A 308 -5.80 21.25 -4.48
N ALA A 309 -5.56 20.18 -5.24
CA ALA A 309 -5.84 18.81 -4.82
C ALA A 309 -5.08 18.47 -3.53
N ASN A 310 -3.79 18.83 -3.45
CA ASN A 310 -2.97 18.59 -2.27
C ASN A 310 -3.45 19.33 -1.04
N ALA A 311 -3.91 20.57 -1.20
CA ALA A 311 -4.46 21.34 -0.11
C ALA A 311 -5.80 20.75 0.34
N ARG A 312 -6.73 20.48 -0.59
CA ARG A 312 -8.13 20.17 -0.27
C ARG A 312 -8.42 18.70 0.01
N LEU A 313 -7.64 17.78 -0.55
CA LEU A 313 -7.96 16.36 -0.48
C LEU A 313 -7.18 15.62 0.63
N GLY A 314 -6.17 16.25 1.21
CA GLY A 314 -5.30 15.62 2.22
C GLY A 314 -6.05 15.19 3.49
N GLY A 315 -6.99 16.01 3.97
CA GLY A 315 -7.79 15.73 5.16
C GLY A 315 -8.80 14.60 4.90
N THR A 316 -9.68 14.79 3.92
CA THR A 316 -10.66 13.78 3.49
C THR A 316 -10.03 12.43 3.08
N THR A 317 -8.84 12.40 2.45
CA THR A 317 -8.15 11.14 2.14
C THR A 317 -7.68 10.41 3.40
N ALA A 318 -7.22 11.16 4.43
CA ALA A 318 -6.85 10.56 5.71
C ALA A 318 -8.09 9.98 6.42
N LEU A 319 -9.20 10.72 6.43
CA LEU A 319 -10.47 10.26 7.00
C LEU A 319 -11.01 9.02 6.26
N LEU A 320 -10.94 9.01 4.92
CA LEU A 320 -11.29 7.83 4.12
C LEU A 320 -10.42 6.63 4.52
N LYS A 321 -9.10 6.80 4.64
CA LYS A 321 -8.20 5.71 5.03
C LYS A 321 -8.60 5.08 6.36
N ALA A 322 -8.91 5.89 7.37
CA ALA A 322 -9.40 5.39 8.66
C ALA A 322 -10.77 4.71 8.53
N HIS A 323 -11.69 5.30 7.76
CA HIS A 323 -13.00 4.72 7.51
C HIS A 323 -12.91 3.34 6.86
N THR A 324 -11.93 3.13 5.97
CA THR A 324 -11.80 1.88 5.23
C THR A 324 -11.50 0.65 6.09
N SER A 325 -10.64 0.81 7.10
CA SER A 325 -10.35 -0.29 8.02
C SER A 325 -11.52 -0.58 8.95
N ILE A 326 -12.23 0.45 9.42
CA ILE A 326 -13.44 0.30 10.25
C ILE A 326 -14.53 -0.45 9.47
N THR A 327 -14.74 -0.08 8.20
CA THR A 327 -15.69 -0.74 7.29
C THR A 327 -15.29 -2.19 7.05
N LEU A 328 -14.03 -2.45 6.72
CA LEU A 328 -13.55 -3.81 6.47
C LEU A 328 -13.65 -4.68 7.73
N GLU A 329 -13.35 -4.15 8.92
CA GLU A 329 -13.47 -4.87 10.19
C GLU A 329 -14.92 -5.29 10.46
N LEU A 330 -15.88 -4.37 10.28
CA LEU A 330 -17.30 -4.67 10.39
C LEU A 330 -17.71 -5.76 9.40
N VAL A 331 -17.38 -5.59 8.12
CA VAL A 331 -17.79 -6.51 7.05
C VAL A 331 -17.17 -7.90 7.26
N ALA A 332 -15.87 -7.98 7.55
CA ALA A 332 -15.19 -9.25 7.78
C ALA A 332 -15.77 -9.98 9.00
N ARG A 333 -16.03 -9.26 10.10
CA ARG A 333 -16.65 -9.83 11.31
C ARG A 333 -18.03 -10.42 11.01
N GLU A 334 -18.88 -9.66 10.34
CA GLU A 334 -20.25 -10.10 10.04
C GLU A 334 -20.27 -11.23 9.00
N ALA A 335 -19.40 -11.19 7.99
CA ALA A 335 -19.24 -12.27 7.03
C ALA A 335 -18.88 -13.58 7.72
N VAL A 336 -17.89 -13.57 8.63
CA VAL A 336 -17.51 -14.75 9.44
C VAL A 336 -18.71 -15.27 10.23
N GLN A 337 -19.47 -14.38 10.85
CA GLN A 337 -20.65 -14.75 11.63
C GLN A 337 -21.75 -15.40 10.77
N VAL A 338 -21.94 -14.93 9.53
CA VAL A 338 -22.88 -15.52 8.56
C VAL A 338 -22.43 -16.93 8.13
N LEU A 339 -21.13 -17.13 7.91
CA LEU A 339 -20.59 -18.45 7.59
C LEU A 339 -20.68 -19.43 8.79
N GLY A 340 -20.64 -18.92 10.02
CA GLY A 340 -20.62 -19.74 11.22
C GLY A 340 -19.27 -20.46 11.36
N GLY A 341 -19.27 -21.74 11.76
CA GLY A 341 -18.04 -22.48 12.04
C GLY A 341 -17.04 -22.52 10.88
N ILE A 342 -17.52 -22.60 9.62
CA ILE A 342 -16.63 -22.60 8.45
C ILE A 342 -15.96 -21.23 8.22
N GLY A 343 -16.52 -20.13 8.74
CA GLY A 343 -15.87 -18.81 8.68
C GLY A 343 -14.63 -18.70 9.58
N HIS A 344 -14.41 -19.70 10.44
CA HIS A 344 -13.23 -19.80 11.32
C HIS A 344 -12.16 -20.76 10.78
N THR A 345 -12.43 -21.47 9.68
CA THR A 345 -11.48 -22.42 9.09
C THR A 345 -10.65 -21.75 8.01
N LYS A 346 -9.33 -21.89 8.09
CA LYS A 346 -8.38 -21.31 7.12
C LYS A 346 -8.56 -21.82 5.69
N GLY A 347 -9.16 -22.99 5.49
CA GLY A 347 -9.35 -23.59 4.16
C GLY A 347 -10.82 -23.86 3.83
N GLY A 348 -11.06 -24.38 2.63
CA GLY A 348 -12.41 -24.76 2.17
C GLY A 348 -13.29 -23.54 1.91
N GLN A 349 -14.60 -23.69 2.13
CA GLN A 349 -15.60 -22.69 1.69
C GLN A 349 -15.50 -21.33 2.40
N GLY A 350 -14.89 -21.27 3.59
CA GLY A 350 -14.74 -20.02 4.36
C GLY A 350 -13.37 -19.37 4.27
N GLU A 351 -12.44 -19.97 3.51
CA GLU A 351 -11.03 -19.55 3.43
C GLU A 351 -10.86 -18.04 3.19
N ARG A 352 -11.49 -17.50 2.14
CA ARG A 352 -11.31 -16.09 1.75
C ARG A 352 -11.80 -15.16 2.85
N VAL A 353 -12.96 -15.44 3.43
CA VAL A 353 -13.53 -14.65 4.54
C VAL A 353 -12.66 -14.75 5.80
N GLU A 354 -12.18 -15.94 6.14
CA GLU A 354 -11.29 -16.17 7.28
C GLU A 354 -9.98 -15.40 7.11
N ARG A 355 -9.37 -15.47 5.92
CA ARG A 355 -8.15 -14.75 5.57
C ARG A 355 -8.34 -13.24 5.62
N ILE A 356 -9.39 -12.71 4.99
CA ILE A 356 -9.72 -11.28 5.04
C ILE A 356 -9.86 -10.80 6.48
N ARG A 357 -10.52 -11.57 7.35
CA ARG A 357 -10.65 -11.26 8.78
C ARG A 357 -9.30 -11.15 9.48
N ARG A 358 -8.33 -12.04 9.19
CA ARG A 358 -6.97 -11.94 9.74
C ARG A 358 -6.19 -10.75 9.20
N ASP A 359 -6.43 -10.40 7.94
CA ASP A 359 -5.72 -9.35 7.22
C ASP A 359 -6.20 -7.93 7.58
N VAL A 360 -7.34 -7.77 8.29
CA VAL A 360 -7.92 -6.46 8.68
C VAL A 360 -6.89 -5.52 9.31
N LYS A 361 -6.03 -6.00 10.22
CA LYS A 361 -5.04 -5.14 10.88
C LYS A 361 -3.90 -4.71 9.95
N GLY A 362 -3.71 -5.43 8.84
CA GLY A 362 -2.88 -5.04 7.70
C GLY A 362 -3.41 -3.84 6.91
N VAL A 363 -4.66 -3.43 7.13
CA VAL A 363 -5.26 -2.21 6.57
C VAL A 363 -5.33 -1.11 7.64
N ALA A 364 -5.72 -1.48 8.87
CA ALA A 364 -5.94 -0.53 9.96
C ALA A 364 -4.66 0.22 10.39
N ILE A 365 -3.52 -0.46 10.38
CA ILE A 365 -2.26 0.05 10.97
C ILE A 365 -1.36 0.78 9.95
N PRO A 366 -0.95 0.18 8.81
CA PRO A 366 -0.04 0.84 7.87
C PRO A 366 -0.73 2.01 7.13
N GLY A 367 0.05 2.89 6.51
CA GLY A 367 -0.44 4.16 5.94
C GLY A 367 -0.83 5.22 6.99
N GLY A 368 -0.64 4.90 8.28
CA GLY A 368 -1.01 5.69 9.46
C GLY A 368 -2.21 5.06 10.19
N SER A 369 -2.13 4.87 11.51
CA SER A 369 -3.22 4.23 12.27
C SER A 369 -4.52 5.04 12.23
N GLU A 370 -5.64 4.40 12.59
CA GLU A 370 -6.96 5.05 12.64
C GLU A 370 -6.93 6.33 13.49
N GLU A 371 -6.31 6.30 14.66
CA GLU A 371 -6.19 7.46 15.56
C GLU A 371 -5.43 8.61 14.90
N ILE A 372 -4.29 8.30 14.27
CA ILE A 372 -3.45 9.29 13.60
C ILE A 372 -4.18 9.87 12.39
N MET A 373 -4.91 9.06 11.65
CA MET A 373 -5.62 9.48 10.45
C MET A 373 -6.87 10.30 10.76
N LEU A 374 -7.62 9.95 11.81
CA LEU A 374 -8.77 10.74 12.26
C LEU A 374 -8.31 12.12 12.75
N ASP A 375 -7.27 12.18 13.58
CA ASP A 375 -6.70 13.45 14.08
C ASP A 375 -6.07 14.28 12.95
N ASN A 376 -5.25 13.67 12.10
CA ASN A 376 -4.64 14.36 10.96
C ASN A 376 -5.69 14.86 9.95
N GLY A 377 -6.72 14.04 9.69
CA GLY A 377 -7.81 14.38 8.81
C GLY A 377 -8.52 15.65 9.28
N ILE A 378 -9.02 15.65 10.52
CA ILE A 378 -9.74 16.80 11.04
C ILE A 378 -8.86 18.05 11.21
N LYS A 379 -7.57 17.90 11.58
CA LYS A 379 -6.63 19.03 11.66
C LYS A 379 -6.44 19.72 10.31
N GLN A 380 -6.39 18.96 9.22
CA GLN A 380 -6.28 19.53 7.88
C GLN A 380 -7.57 20.24 7.46
N GLU A 381 -8.73 19.62 7.71
CA GLU A 381 -10.03 20.24 7.42
C GLU A 381 -10.24 21.54 8.21
N ILE A 382 -9.91 21.56 9.51
CA ILE A 382 -9.97 22.79 10.32
C ILE A 382 -9.06 23.87 9.75
N ARG A 383 -7.83 23.54 9.34
CA ARG A 383 -6.90 24.51 8.75
C ARG A 383 -7.45 25.11 7.46
N LEU A 384 -8.02 24.28 6.59
CA LEU A 384 -8.65 24.72 5.34
C LEU A 384 -9.87 25.61 5.63
N ALA A 385 -10.76 25.15 6.52
CA ALA A 385 -11.96 25.87 6.90
C ALA A 385 -11.60 27.25 7.47
N LEU A 386 -10.67 27.34 8.42
CA LEU A 386 -10.23 28.63 8.98
C LEU A 386 -9.62 29.57 7.93
N GLY A 387 -8.92 29.01 6.93
CA GLY A 387 -8.38 29.79 5.81
C GLY A 387 -9.44 30.24 4.79
N LEU A 388 -10.56 29.53 4.67
CA LEU A 388 -11.60 29.74 3.65
C LEU A 388 -12.94 30.25 4.22
N GLY A 389 -13.01 30.58 5.51
CA GLY A 389 -14.20 31.14 6.16
C GLY A 389 -15.16 30.11 6.79
N ALA A 390 -14.63 29.11 7.49
CA ALA A 390 -15.33 28.06 8.23
C ALA A 390 -16.35 27.23 7.41
N LYS A 391 -16.00 26.89 6.16
CA LYS A 391 -16.76 25.96 5.33
C LYS A 391 -16.04 24.61 5.30
N LEU A 392 -16.72 23.55 5.73
CA LEU A 392 -16.32 22.15 5.56
C LEU A 392 -16.70 21.67 4.16
#